data_AF-A0A812UYT3-F1
#
_entry.id   AF-A0A812UYT3-F1
#
_cell.length_a   1.000
_cell.length_b   1.000
_cell.length_c   1.000
_cell.angle_alpha   90.00
_cell.angle_beta   90.00
_cell.angle_gamma   90.00
#
_symmetry.space_group_name_H-M   'P 1'
#
loop_
_entity.id
_entity.type
_entity.pdbx_description
1 polymer ?
#
loop_
_entity_poly.entity_id
_entity_poly.type
_entity_poly.pdbx_seq_one_letter_code
_entity_poly.pdbx_strand_id
1 'polypeptide(L)'
;MEQDLQSLAESVAALDEQFAVSVICSVLETRPELAPSVVSFSVPDLTYPPIKALVERRSDGFIKSFNTEKGFGFIACDELHQVFNNDVFLVSQQMGAFNVGDQ
;
A
#
# COMPACT_ATOMS: atom_id res chain seq x y z
N MET A 1 -34.28 10.61 -6.26
CA MET A 1 -32.95 9.97 -6.36
C MET A 1 -31.83 10.92 -5.95
N GLU A 2 -31.58 12.05 -6.65
CA GLU A 2 -30.49 12.97 -6.26
C GLU A 2 -30.72 13.64 -4.87
N GLN A 3 -31.96 14.01 -4.54
CA GLN A 3 -32.31 14.51 -3.20
C GLN A 3 -32.17 13.45 -2.09
N ASP A 4 -32.32 12.17 -2.42
CA ASP A 4 -32.21 11.07 -1.46
C ASP A 4 -30.73 10.80 -1.12
N LEU A 5 -29.83 10.96 -2.09
CA LEU A 5 -28.39 10.81 -1.89
C LEU A 5 -27.83 11.92 -0.98
N GLN A 6 -28.22 13.17 -1.23
CA GLN A 6 -27.74 14.32 -0.47
C GLN A 6 -28.16 14.25 1.00
N SER A 7 -29.43 13.90 1.25
CA SER A 7 -29.95 13.76 2.62
C SER A 7 -29.32 12.59 3.38
N LEU A 8 -29.02 11.48 2.69
CA LEU A 8 -28.29 10.37 3.30
C LEU A 8 -26.85 10.75 3.65
N ALA A 9 -26.17 11.48 2.76
CA ALA A 9 -24.81 11.96 2.99
C ALA A 9 -24.74 12.92 4.18
N GLU A 10 -25.68 13.86 4.29
CA GLU A 10 -25.80 14.76 5.44
C GLU A 10 -26.07 14.00 6.74
N SER A 11 -26.92 12.96 6.69
CA SER A 11 -27.21 12.13 7.85
C SER A 11 -25.96 11.38 8.34
N VAL A 12 -25.16 10.82 7.43
CA VAL A 12 -23.90 10.14 7.78
C VAL A 12 -22.85 11.13 8.27
N ALA A 13 -22.77 12.32 7.67
CA ALA A 13 -21.82 13.38 8.05
C ALA A 13 -22.14 14.01 9.42
N ALA A 14 -23.40 13.96 9.87
CA ALA A 14 -23.82 14.45 11.17
C ALA A 14 -23.60 13.45 12.32
N LEU A 15 -23.21 12.20 12.02
CA LEU A 15 -22.85 11.21 13.02
C LEU A 15 -21.51 11.57 13.68
N ASP A 16 -21.27 11.05 14.88
CA ASP A 16 -19.93 11.08 15.44
C ASP A 16 -18.96 10.20 14.63
N GLU A 17 -17.66 10.46 14.81
CA GLU A 17 -16.60 9.79 14.05
C GLU A 17 -16.67 8.26 14.14
N GLN A 18 -16.95 7.73 15.34
CA GLN A 18 -16.97 6.28 15.57
C GLN A 18 -18.17 5.61 14.87
N PHE A 19 -19.36 6.22 14.96
CA PHE A 19 -20.53 5.71 14.26
C PHE A 19 -20.44 5.89 12.75
N ALA A 20 -19.93 7.02 12.26
CA ALA A 20 -19.73 7.26 10.83
C ALA A 20 -18.82 6.18 10.22
N VAL A 21 -17.68 5.89 10.87
CA VAL A 21 -16.77 4.82 10.44
C VAL A 21 -17.46 3.45 10.47
N SER A 22 -18.20 3.12 11.54
CA SER A 22 -18.92 1.84 11.63
C SER A 22 -19.96 1.65 10.52
N VAL A 23 -20.68 2.72 10.14
CA VAL A 23 -21.67 2.66 9.05
C VAL A 23 -20.99 2.43 7.71
N ILE A 24 -19.90 3.15 7.42
CA ILE A 24 -19.11 2.96 6.19
C ILE A 24 -18.56 1.53 6.13
N CYS A 25 -18.00 1.02 7.22
CA CYS A 25 -17.50 -0.36 7.30
C CYS A 25 -18.61 -1.38 7.05
N SER A 26 -19.78 -1.23 7.69
CA SER A 26 -20.90 -2.17 7.52
C SER A 26 -21.44 -2.19 6.08
N VAL A 27 -21.46 -1.03 5.40
CA VAL A 27 -21.83 -0.95 3.97
C VAL A 27 -20.83 -1.70 3.09
N LEU A 28 -19.52 -1.51 3.35
CA LEU A 28 -18.46 -2.20 2.60
C LEU A 28 -18.44 -3.71 2.88
N GLU A 29 -18.76 -4.15 4.11
CA GLU A 29 -18.90 -5.57 4.46
C GLU A 29 -20.09 -6.22 3.75
N THR A 30 -21.20 -5.49 3.63
CA THR A 30 -22.41 -5.97 2.95
C THR A 30 -22.23 -6.00 1.43
N ARG A 31 -21.40 -5.10 0.88
CA ARG A 31 -21.13 -4.98 -0.57
C ARG A 31 -19.64 -4.79 -0.86
N PRO A 32 -18.82 -5.85 -0.74
CA PRO A 32 -17.37 -5.76 -0.92
C PRO A 32 -16.93 -5.26 -2.29
N GLU A 33 -17.76 -5.43 -3.33
CA GLU A 33 -17.46 -4.97 -4.69
C GLU A 33 -17.36 -3.44 -4.82
N LEU A 34 -17.87 -2.68 -3.85
CA LEU A 34 -17.80 -1.23 -3.84
C LEU A 34 -16.47 -0.70 -3.29
N ALA A 35 -15.74 -1.51 -2.51
CA ALA A 35 -14.54 -1.06 -1.80
C ALA A 35 -13.45 -0.48 -2.73
N PRO A 36 -13.09 -1.10 -3.87
CA PRO A 36 -12.03 -0.56 -4.74
C PRO A 36 -12.38 0.82 -5.30
N SER A 37 -13.63 1.00 -5.73
CA SER A 37 -14.10 2.27 -6.27
C SER A 37 -14.20 3.34 -5.17
N VAL A 38 -14.76 3.00 -4.01
CA VAL A 38 -14.90 3.94 -2.88
C VAL A 38 -13.54 4.43 -2.40
N VAL A 39 -12.57 3.54 -2.21
CA VAL A 39 -11.23 3.95 -1.77
C VAL A 39 -10.53 4.76 -2.88
N SER A 40 -10.68 4.37 -4.15
CA SER A 40 -10.09 5.12 -5.27
C SER A 40 -10.67 6.52 -5.43
N PHE A 41 -11.94 6.75 -5.13
CA PHE A 41 -12.58 8.07 -5.23
C PHE A 41 -12.39 8.91 -3.95
N SER A 42 -12.48 8.29 -2.78
CA SER A 42 -12.43 8.99 -1.49
C SER A 42 -11.01 9.24 -1.01
N VAL A 43 -10.08 8.35 -1.36
CA VAL A 43 -8.71 8.37 -0.87
C VAL A 43 -7.71 7.95 -1.95
N PRO A 44 -7.69 8.63 -3.12
CA PRO A 44 -6.88 8.22 -4.28
C PRO A 44 -5.40 8.04 -3.92
N ASP A 45 -4.88 8.83 -2.98
CA ASP A 45 -3.48 8.81 -2.53
C ASP A 45 -3.15 7.76 -1.46
N LEU A 46 -4.14 7.05 -0.89
CA LEU A 46 -3.94 5.97 0.10
C LEU A 46 -4.43 4.59 -0.38
N THR A 47 -5.13 4.50 -1.52
CA THR A 47 -5.62 3.22 -2.09
C THR A 47 -4.50 2.31 -2.60
N TYR A 48 -3.49 2.93 -3.17
CA TYR A 48 -2.20 2.39 -3.60
C TYR A 48 -1.21 3.46 -3.16
N PRO A 49 0.01 3.12 -2.70
CA PRO A 49 1.01 4.16 -2.57
C PRO A 49 1.12 4.81 -3.96
N PRO A 50 0.95 6.14 -4.11
CA PRO A 50 1.10 6.76 -5.41
C PRO A 50 2.45 6.31 -5.92
N ILE A 51 2.57 5.92 -7.20
CA ILE A 51 3.86 5.51 -7.78
C ILE A 51 4.95 6.53 -7.41
N LYS A 52 4.56 7.81 -7.31
CA LYS A 52 5.38 8.88 -6.75
C LYS A 52 5.90 8.61 -5.32
N ALA A 53 5.08 8.21 -4.35
CA ALA A 53 5.55 7.80 -3.01
C ALA A 53 6.41 6.52 -3.02
N LEU A 54 6.15 5.55 -3.90
CA LEU A 54 6.99 4.35 -4.09
C LEU A 54 8.35 4.66 -4.72
N VAL A 55 8.43 5.71 -5.55
CA VAL A 55 9.64 6.09 -6.31
C VAL A 55 10.44 7.19 -5.59
N GLU A 56 9.77 8.10 -4.87
CA GLU A 56 10.39 9.20 -4.14
C GLU A 56 10.87 8.79 -2.75
N ARG A 57 10.20 7.83 -2.09
CA ARG A 57 10.69 7.25 -0.84
C ARG A 57 11.58 6.05 -1.15
N ARG A 58 12.83 6.36 -1.49
CA ARG A 58 13.89 5.35 -1.59
C ARG A 58 14.34 4.98 -0.19
N SER A 59 14.44 3.68 0.06
CA SER A 59 15.09 3.15 1.25
C SER A 59 16.41 2.54 0.84
N ASP A 60 17.46 2.83 1.61
CA ASP A 60 18.78 2.27 1.39
C ASP A 60 18.90 0.91 2.11
N GLY A 61 19.64 0.00 1.49
CA GLY A 61 19.88 -1.34 2.01
C GLY A 61 21.04 -1.97 1.29
N PHE A 62 21.53 -3.10 1.78
CA PHE A 62 22.66 -3.80 1.17
C PHE A 62 22.24 -5.17 0.63
N ILE A 63 22.91 -5.64 -0.41
CA ILE A 63 22.66 -6.97 -0.96
C ILE A 63 23.14 -8.01 0.06
N LYS A 64 22.20 -8.62 0.79
CA LYS A 64 22.46 -9.60 1.86
C LYS A 64 22.97 -10.92 1.31
N SER A 65 22.37 -11.39 0.22
CA SER A 65 22.78 -12.63 -0.43
C SER A 65 22.29 -12.64 -1.87
N PHE A 66 23.04 -13.28 -2.76
CA PHE A 66 22.62 -13.47 -4.14
C PHE A 66 23.08 -14.84 -4.63
N ASN A 67 22.15 -15.61 -5.20
CA ASN A 67 22.44 -16.90 -5.81
C ASN A 67 22.53 -16.72 -7.34
N THR A 68 23.74 -16.76 -7.87
CA THR A 68 24.02 -16.58 -9.30
C THR A 68 23.46 -17.70 -10.17
N GLU A 69 23.41 -18.94 -9.67
CA GLU A 69 22.87 -20.08 -10.40
C GLU A 69 21.34 -20.00 -10.56
N LYS A 70 20.64 -19.52 -9.53
CA LYS A 70 19.17 -19.36 -9.53
C LYS A 70 18.72 -17.99 -10.05
N GLY A 71 19.61 -17.01 -10.12
CA GLY A 71 19.34 -15.67 -10.64
C GLY A 71 18.52 -14.77 -9.71
N PHE A 72 18.51 -15.05 -8.40
CA PHE A 72 17.82 -14.20 -7.42
C PHE A 72 18.59 -14.11 -6.10
N GLY A 73 18.24 -13.11 -5.31
CA GLY A 73 18.81 -12.83 -3.99
C GLY A 73 17.88 -11.98 -3.15
N PHE A 74 18.45 -11.44 -2.07
CA PHE A 74 17.74 -10.62 -1.10
C PHE A 74 18.57 -9.40 -0.70
N ILE A 75 17.89 -8.27 -0.58
CA ILE A 75 18.43 -7.01 -0.05
C ILE A 75 17.92 -6.85 1.38
N ALA A 76 18.83 -6.60 2.31
CA ALA A 76 18.51 -6.23 3.68
C ALA A 76 18.29 -4.71 3.74
N CYS A 77 17.12 -4.30 4.22
CA CYS A 77 16.80 -2.91 4.47
C CYS A 77 16.05 -2.84 5.80
N ASP A 78 16.66 -2.22 6.81
CA ASP A 78 16.10 -2.20 8.18
C ASP A 78 14.74 -1.48 8.24
N GLU A 79 14.58 -0.39 7.49
CA GLU A 79 13.31 0.34 7.41
C GLU A 79 12.19 -0.56 6.86
N LEU A 80 12.45 -1.25 5.75
CA LEU A 80 11.45 -2.12 5.13
C LEU A 80 11.23 -3.40 5.93
N HIS A 81 12.25 -3.91 6.62
CA HIS A 81 12.10 -5.06 7.51
C HIS A 81 11.24 -4.72 8.73
N GLN A 82 11.32 -3.51 9.28
CA GLN A 82 10.42 -3.11 10.37
C GLN A 82 8.95 -3.00 9.93
N VAL A 83 8.71 -2.59 8.69
CA VAL A 83 7.34 -2.40 8.16
C VAL A 83 6.74 -3.71 7.66
N PHE A 84 7.51 -4.51 6.93
CA PHE A 84 7.02 -5.70 6.22
C PHE A 84 7.50 -7.02 6.85
N ASN A 85 8.39 -6.96 7.85
CA ASN A 85 8.98 -8.11 8.53
C ASN A 85 9.63 -9.12 7.59
N ASN A 86 10.16 -8.64 6.46
CA ASN A 86 10.72 -9.44 5.37
C ASN A 86 11.86 -8.69 4.65
N ASP A 87 12.78 -9.46 4.05
CA ASP A 87 13.84 -8.91 3.18
C ASP A 87 13.30 -8.63 1.77
N VAL A 88 13.90 -7.66 1.07
CA VAL A 88 13.47 -7.27 -0.28
C VAL A 88 14.00 -8.26 -1.30
N PHE A 89 13.12 -8.81 -2.13
CA PHE A 89 13.50 -9.74 -3.18
C PHE A 89 14.20 -9.03 -4.35
N LEU A 90 15.31 -9.59 -4.81
CA LEU A 90 16.12 -9.06 -5.90
C LEU A 90 16.30 -10.13 -6.99
N VAL A 91 16.00 -9.80 -8.25
CA VAL A 91 16.32 -10.65 -9.41
C VAL A 91 17.55 -10.15 -10.15
N SER A 92 18.23 -11.06 -10.86
CA SER A 92 19.50 -10.78 -11.57
C SER A 92 19.47 -9.55 -12.47
N GLN A 93 18.37 -9.30 -13.18
CA GLN A 93 18.21 -8.13 -14.04
C GLN A 93 18.21 -6.79 -13.29
N GLN A 94 17.90 -6.80 -11.99
CA GLN A 94 17.83 -5.61 -11.14
C GLN A 94 19.15 -5.31 -10.40
N MET A 95 20.10 -6.27 -10.38
CA MET A 95 21.33 -6.18 -9.61
C MET A 95 22.33 -5.15 -10.19
N GLY A 96 22.27 -4.90 -11.50
CA GLY A 96 23.10 -3.88 -12.16
C GLY A 96 24.60 -4.15 -11.98
N ALA A 97 25.32 -3.19 -11.39
CA ALA A 97 26.76 -3.25 -11.13
C ALA A 97 27.12 -3.60 -9.67
N PHE A 98 26.12 -3.89 -8.84
CA PHE A 98 26.30 -4.14 -7.40
C PHE A 98 26.60 -5.62 -7.14
N ASN A 99 27.38 -5.89 -6.10
CA ASN A 99 27.74 -7.21 -5.60
C ASN A 99 27.13 -7.47 -4.22
N VAL A 100 27.18 -8.72 -3.77
CA VAL A 100 26.79 -9.07 -2.40
C VAL A 100 27.66 -8.29 -1.41
N GLY A 101 27.02 -7.53 -0.51
CA GLY A 101 27.66 -6.62 0.44
C GLY A 101 27.66 -5.14 0.02
N ASP A 102 27.34 -4.82 -1.23
CA ASP A 102 27.25 -3.42 -1.68
C ASP A 102 25.89 -2.80 -1.28
N GLN A 103 25.90 -1.47 -1.06
CA GLN A 103 24.77 -0.61 -0.70
C GLN A 103 24.45 0.39 -1.83
#